data_AF-A0A7K4JJG8-F1
#
_entry.id   AF-A0A7K4JJG8-F1
#
_cell.length_a   1.000
_cell.length_b   1.000
_cell.length_c   1.000
_cell.angle_alpha   90.00
_cell.angle_beta   90.00
_cell.angle_gamma   90.00
#
_symmetry.space_group_name_H-M   'P 1'
#
loop_
_entity.id
_entity.type
_entity.pdbx_description
1 polymer ?
#
loop_
_entity_poly.entity_id
_entity_poly.type
_entity_poly.pdbx_seq_one_letter_code
_entity_poly.pdbx_strand_id
1 'polypeptide(L)'
;QKCILYYIHVVGACLTFGVGAIYLLVQTVLSYLMQPELHSKDIFWIRLTMFLWCCSSIVSMFVSSVVLYSGLYGTNLVQKLHWDPWEQGYTAHIVSTVSEWSLAFSFLSFFLTYIRDFQKISLRAVVSLHGQTLYNAPPGGLSEEQALLIAGSI
;
A
#
# COMPACT_ATOMS: atom_id res chain seq x y z
N GLN A 1 -12.27 5.67 30.10
CA GLN A 1 -11.08 5.64 29.21
C GLN A 1 -10.87 4.29 28.51
N LYS A 2 -10.90 3.13 29.21
CA LYS A 2 -10.62 1.80 28.64
C LYS A 2 -11.51 1.42 27.42
N CYS A 3 -12.82 1.67 27.49
CA CYS A 3 -13.74 1.32 26.40
C CYS A 3 -13.55 2.18 25.13
N ILE A 4 -13.19 3.46 25.30
CA ILE A 4 -12.94 4.37 24.16
C ILE A 4 -11.68 3.92 23.41
N LEU A 5 -10.61 3.60 24.14
CA LEU A 5 -9.37 3.12 23.56
C LEU A 5 -9.56 1.78 22.82
N TYR A 6 -10.35 0.86 23.39
CA TYR A 6 -10.73 -0.39 22.73
C TYR A 6 -11.48 -0.13 21.42
N TYR A 7 -12.49 0.73 21.43
CA TYR A 7 -13.27 1.02 20.23
C TYR A 7 -12.42 1.64 19.11
N ILE A 8 -11.59 2.64 19.43
CA ILE A 8 -10.71 3.28 18.45
C ILE A 8 -9.67 2.28 17.93
N HIS A 9 -9.15 1.40 18.79
CA HIS A 9 -8.22 0.35 18.38
C HIS A 9 -8.88 -0.63 17.40
N VAL A 10 -10.10 -1.12 17.69
CA VAL A 10 -10.81 -2.04 16.79
C VAL A 10 -11.10 -1.37 15.45
N VAL A 11 -11.56 -0.10 15.45
CA VAL A 11 -11.76 0.66 14.21
C VAL A 11 -10.44 0.81 13.44
N GLY A 12 -9.36 1.16 14.13
CA GLY A 12 -8.01 1.26 13.56
C GLY A 12 -7.52 -0.07 12.97
N ALA A 13 -7.77 -1.19 13.64
CA ALA A 13 -7.44 -2.53 13.18
C ALA A 13 -8.27 -2.91 11.95
N CYS A 14 -9.57 -2.65 11.94
CA CYS A 14 -10.43 -2.88 10.77
C CYS A 14 -9.99 -2.06 9.55
N LEU A 15 -9.64 -0.79 9.74
CA LEU A 15 -9.13 0.06 8.67
C LEU A 15 -7.76 -0.42 8.19
N THR A 16 -6.82 -0.61 9.10
CA THR A 16 -5.43 -0.95 8.75
C THR A 16 -5.33 -2.34 8.15
N PHE A 17 -5.95 -3.35 8.75
CA PHE A 17 -5.85 -4.73 8.30
C PHE A 17 -6.85 -5.05 7.20
N GLY A 18 -8.08 -4.55 7.27
CA GLY A 18 -9.10 -4.78 6.26
C GLY A 18 -8.77 -4.06 4.95
N VAL A 19 -8.65 -2.73 4.99
CA VAL A 19 -8.29 -1.94 3.80
C VAL A 19 -6.86 -2.26 3.35
N GLY A 20 -5.95 -2.49 4.29
CA GLY A 20 -4.59 -2.91 3.99
C GLY A 20 -4.53 -4.24 3.24
N ALA A 21 -5.28 -5.27 3.65
CA ALA A 21 -5.31 -6.54 2.94
C ALA A 21 -5.85 -6.40 1.51
N ILE A 22 -6.85 -5.56 1.30
CA ILE A 22 -7.34 -5.22 -0.05
C ILE A 22 -6.23 -4.55 -0.86
N TYR A 23 -5.49 -3.61 -0.26
CA TYR A 23 -4.36 -2.95 -0.92
C TYR A 23 -3.25 -3.95 -1.30
N LEU A 24 -2.87 -4.87 -0.40
CA LEU A 24 -1.93 -5.95 -0.69
C LEU A 24 -2.38 -6.82 -1.87
N LEU A 25 -3.68 -7.16 -1.91
CA LEU A 25 -4.28 -7.95 -2.99
C LEU A 25 -4.21 -7.20 -4.32
N VAL A 26 -4.69 -5.95 -4.35
CA VAL A 26 -4.65 -5.09 -5.55
C VAL A 26 -3.23 -4.96 -6.05
N GLN A 27 -2.25 -4.75 -5.17
CA GLN A 27 -0.87 -4.65 -5.62
C GLN A 27 -0.31 -5.96 -6.16
N THR A 28 -0.67 -7.09 -5.58
CA THR A 28 -0.25 -8.41 -6.06
C THR A 28 -0.83 -8.67 -7.46
N VAL A 29 -2.10 -8.27 -7.69
CA VAL A 29 -2.75 -8.32 -9.01
C VAL A 29 -2.08 -7.38 -10.01
N LEU A 30 -1.80 -6.13 -9.63
CA LEU A 30 -1.09 -5.17 -10.48
C LEU A 30 0.31 -5.69 -10.86
N SER A 31 1.03 -6.30 -9.92
CA SER A 31 2.31 -6.96 -10.18
C SER A 31 2.21 -8.12 -11.16
N TYR A 32 1.08 -8.85 -11.15
CA TYR A 32 0.81 -9.89 -12.15
C TYR A 32 0.52 -9.30 -13.53
N LEU A 33 -0.33 -8.26 -13.60
CA LEU A 33 -0.71 -7.61 -14.86
C LEU A 33 0.45 -6.87 -15.54
N MET A 34 1.46 -6.42 -14.78
CA MET A 34 2.67 -5.79 -15.33
C MET A 34 3.69 -6.77 -15.93
N GLN A 35 3.41 -8.09 -15.92
CA GLN A 35 4.21 -9.07 -16.69
C GLN A 35 3.74 -9.09 -18.16
N PRO A 36 4.65 -9.02 -19.17
CA PRO A 36 6.03 -9.51 -19.16
C PRO A 36 7.14 -8.46 -19.42
N GLU A 37 6.82 -7.19 -19.62
CA GLU A 37 7.78 -6.18 -20.14
C GLU A 37 8.67 -5.50 -19.06
N LEU A 38 8.29 -5.52 -17.77
CA LEU A 38 8.98 -4.71 -16.73
C LEU A 38 9.38 -5.45 -15.44
N HIS A 39 8.77 -6.58 -15.08
CA HIS A 39 8.95 -7.21 -13.76
C HIS A 39 9.38 -8.70 -13.80
N SER A 40 10.45 -9.05 -13.08
CA SER A 40 10.86 -10.45 -12.86
C SER A 40 9.77 -11.23 -12.10
N LYS A 41 9.57 -12.50 -12.46
CA LYS A 41 8.60 -13.43 -11.82
C LYS A 41 8.78 -13.53 -10.30
N ASP A 42 9.98 -13.32 -9.80
CA ASP A 42 10.32 -13.43 -8.38
C ASP A 42 9.58 -12.41 -7.49
N ILE A 43 9.35 -11.19 -7.99
CA ILE A 43 8.70 -10.13 -7.21
C ILE A 43 7.23 -10.46 -6.98
N PHE A 44 6.56 -11.04 -7.98
CA PHE A 44 5.19 -11.52 -7.85
C PHE A 44 5.09 -12.61 -6.77
N TRP A 45 5.96 -13.61 -6.80
CA TRP A 45 5.96 -14.70 -5.81
C TRP A 45 6.24 -14.21 -4.39
N ILE A 46 7.16 -13.25 -4.23
CA ILE A 46 7.44 -12.61 -2.93
C ILE A 46 6.19 -11.90 -2.41
N ARG A 47 5.52 -11.07 -3.24
CA ARG A 47 4.31 -10.33 -2.85
C ARG A 47 3.14 -11.27 -2.53
N LEU A 48 2.97 -12.32 -3.32
CA LEU A 48 1.95 -13.34 -3.08
C LEU A 48 2.19 -14.07 -1.76
N THR A 49 3.44 -14.46 -1.47
CA THR A 49 3.79 -15.14 -0.21
C THR A 49 3.53 -14.24 1.00
N MET A 50 3.87 -12.96 0.92
CA MET A 50 3.59 -11.97 1.98
C MET A 50 2.08 -11.74 2.17
N PHE A 51 1.31 -11.71 1.07
CA PHE A 51 -0.15 -11.64 1.14
C PHE A 51 -0.76 -12.87 1.83
N LEU A 52 -0.33 -14.08 1.46
CA LEU A 52 -0.80 -15.32 2.09
C LEU A 52 -0.43 -15.38 3.58
N TRP A 53 0.76 -14.91 3.96
CA TRP A 53 1.17 -14.76 5.36
C TRP A 53 0.25 -13.78 6.13
N CYS A 54 -0.07 -12.65 5.51
CA CYS A 54 -0.99 -11.66 6.10
C CYS A 54 -2.38 -12.27 6.32
N CYS A 55 -2.94 -12.95 5.31
CA CYS A 55 -4.22 -13.63 5.41
C CYS A 55 -4.23 -14.70 6.50
N SER A 56 -3.19 -15.53 6.60
CA SER A 56 -3.11 -16.56 7.64
C SER A 56 -3.08 -15.96 9.04
N SER A 57 -2.36 -14.85 9.23
CA SER A 57 -2.31 -14.12 10.50
C SER A 57 -3.68 -13.51 10.88
N ILE A 58 -4.41 -12.94 9.91
CA ILE A 58 -5.77 -12.42 10.12
C ILE A 58 -6.74 -13.54 10.52
N VAL A 59 -6.72 -14.67 9.79
CA VAL A 59 -7.59 -15.82 10.09
C VAL A 59 -7.28 -16.38 11.47
N SER A 60 -5.99 -16.57 11.80
CA SER A 60 -5.55 -17.05 13.12
C SER A 60 -6.05 -16.14 14.25
N MET A 61 -5.90 -14.82 14.11
CA MET A 61 -6.38 -13.83 15.07
C MET A 61 -7.91 -13.83 15.20
N PHE A 62 -8.64 -14.00 14.09
CA PHE A 62 -10.09 -14.08 14.11
C PHE A 62 -10.57 -15.34 14.83
N VAL A 63 -9.99 -16.50 14.50
CA VAL A 63 -10.33 -17.78 15.15
C VAL A 63 -10.01 -17.74 16.64
N SER A 64 -8.84 -17.23 17.04
CA SER A 64 -8.49 -17.10 18.47
C SER A 64 -9.43 -16.17 19.21
N SER A 65 -9.85 -15.07 18.58
CA SER A 65 -10.83 -14.14 19.14
C SER A 65 -12.20 -14.80 19.32
N VAL A 66 -12.69 -15.52 18.30
CA VAL A 66 -13.98 -16.23 18.39
C VAL A 66 -13.94 -17.31 19.47
N VAL A 67 -12.86 -18.09 19.56
CA VAL A 67 -12.69 -19.09 20.63
C VAL A 67 -12.71 -18.43 22.01
N LEU A 68 -12.03 -17.29 22.17
CA LEU A 68 -12.02 -16.54 23.43
C LEU A 68 -13.41 -15.96 23.79
N TYR A 69 -14.16 -15.46 22.81
CA TYR A 69 -15.51 -14.90 23.01
C TYR A 69 -16.61 -15.95 23.12
N SER A 70 -16.41 -17.16 22.61
CA SER A 70 -17.39 -18.25 22.63
C SER A 70 -17.76 -18.74 24.04
N GLY A 71 -17.13 -18.19 25.08
CA GLY A 71 -17.52 -18.43 26.47
C GLY A 71 -17.13 -19.80 27.00
N LEU A 72 -16.42 -20.63 26.21
CA LEU A 72 -15.95 -21.96 26.60
C LEU A 72 -15.13 -21.96 27.90
N TYR A 73 -14.54 -20.81 28.25
CA TYR A 73 -13.62 -20.66 29.38
C TYR A 73 -14.11 -19.68 30.48
N GLY A 74 -15.28 -19.04 30.30
CA GLY A 74 -15.86 -18.12 31.28
C GLY A 74 -15.80 -16.64 30.89
N THR A 75 -16.88 -15.91 31.22
CA THR A 75 -17.17 -14.53 30.76
C THR A 75 -16.27 -13.42 31.32
N ASN A 76 -15.32 -13.74 32.21
CA ASN A 76 -14.44 -12.76 32.87
C ASN A 76 -12.97 -12.78 32.38
N LEU A 77 -12.61 -13.63 31.41
CA LEU A 77 -11.22 -13.78 30.96
C LEU A 77 -10.75 -12.68 30.01
N VAL A 78 -11.66 -12.07 29.23
CA VAL A 78 -11.34 -11.01 28.25
C VAL A 78 -10.72 -9.77 28.92
N GLN A 79 -10.91 -9.59 30.23
CA GLN A 79 -10.44 -8.43 30.99
C GLN A 79 -9.45 -8.79 32.12
N LYS A 80 -8.85 -9.98 32.08
CA LYS A 80 -7.75 -10.33 33.00
C LYS A 80 -6.43 -9.89 32.37
N LEU A 81 -5.78 -8.89 32.96
CA LEU A 81 -4.46 -8.41 32.50
C LEU A 81 -3.33 -9.37 32.93
N HIS A 82 -3.56 -10.15 33.99
CA HIS A 82 -2.67 -11.22 34.46
C HIS A 82 -3.27 -12.57 34.06
N TRP A 83 -2.64 -13.22 33.09
CA TRP A 83 -3.00 -14.57 32.67
C TRP A 83 -2.11 -15.58 33.38
N ASP A 84 -2.73 -16.54 34.05
CA ASP A 84 -1.99 -17.67 34.63
C ASP A 84 -1.83 -18.76 33.56
N PRO A 85 -0.64 -19.37 33.40
CA PRO A 85 -0.40 -20.41 32.38
C PRO A 85 -1.31 -21.63 32.49
N TRP A 86 -1.98 -21.80 33.64
CA TRP A 86 -2.87 -22.91 33.97
C TRP A 86 -4.33 -22.65 33.58
N GLU A 87 -4.67 -21.44 33.11
CA GLU A 87 -6.02 -21.09 32.67
C GLU A 87 -6.27 -21.56 31.22
N GLN A 88 -7.41 -22.20 30.98
CA GLN A 88 -7.71 -22.82 29.70
C GLN A 88 -7.83 -21.83 28.51
N GLY A 89 -8.01 -20.52 28.78
CA GLY A 89 -8.01 -19.46 27.75
C GLY A 89 -6.63 -18.93 27.35
N TYR A 90 -5.57 -19.31 28.07
CA TYR A 90 -4.21 -18.76 27.87
C TYR A 90 -3.65 -19.03 26.48
N THR A 91 -3.86 -20.25 25.95
CA THR A 91 -3.38 -20.61 24.61
C THR A 91 -4.03 -19.76 23.52
N ALA A 92 -5.34 -19.52 23.59
CA ALA A 92 -6.04 -18.66 22.63
C ALA A 92 -5.55 -17.21 22.72
N HIS A 93 -5.28 -16.71 23.93
CA HIS A 93 -4.70 -15.38 24.14
C HIS A 93 -3.30 -15.25 23.52
N ILE A 94 -2.40 -16.21 23.77
CA ILE A 94 -1.04 -16.21 23.19
C ILE A 94 -1.09 -16.31 21.67
N VAL A 95 -1.92 -17.20 21.11
CA VAL A 95 -2.10 -17.31 19.66
C VAL A 95 -2.59 -16.00 19.06
N SER A 96 -3.54 -15.33 19.72
CA SER A 96 -4.03 -14.01 19.28
C SER A 96 -2.91 -12.97 19.28
N THR A 97 -2.15 -12.87 20.38
CA THR A 97 -1.03 -11.93 20.51
C THR A 97 0.05 -12.20 19.46
N VAL A 98 0.48 -13.45 19.31
CA VAL A 98 1.48 -13.83 18.28
C VAL A 98 0.97 -13.52 16.88
N SER A 99 -0.31 -13.75 16.61
CA SER A 99 -0.93 -13.45 15.32
C SER A 99 -0.97 -11.95 15.03
N GLU A 100 -1.23 -11.12 16.05
CA GLU A 100 -1.22 -9.65 15.92
C GLU A 100 0.18 -9.12 15.58
N TRP A 101 1.23 -9.60 16.27
CA TRP A 101 2.61 -9.22 15.95
C TRP A 101 3.03 -9.74 14.58
N SER A 102 2.70 -11.00 14.25
CA SER A 102 2.94 -11.58 12.93
C SER A 102 2.28 -10.77 11.81
N LEU A 103 1.06 -10.30 12.04
CA LEU A 103 0.32 -9.45 11.11
C LEU A 103 1.06 -8.13 10.90
N ALA A 104 1.48 -7.44 11.97
CA ALA A 104 2.25 -6.20 11.87
C ALA A 104 3.57 -6.40 11.09
N PHE A 105 4.29 -7.50 11.36
CA PHE A 105 5.51 -7.85 10.63
C PHE A 105 5.26 -8.12 9.13
N SER A 106 4.14 -8.75 8.78
CA SER A 106 3.79 -9.01 7.38
C SER A 106 3.56 -7.71 6.60
N PHE A 107 2.87 -6.73 7.21
CA PHE A 107 2.64 -5.41 6.63
C PHE A 107 3.94 -4.63 6.45
N LEU A 108 4.81 -4.63 7.46
CA LEU A 108 6.11 -3.98 7.38
C LEU A 108 6.99 -4.62 6.29
N SER A 109 7.03 -5.95 6.25
CA SER A 109 7.81 -6.69 5.26
C SER A 109 7.31 -6.41 3.84
N PHE A 110 6.00 -6.38 3.65
CA PHE A 110 5.41 -6.00 2.37
C PHE A 110 5.78 -4.57 1.98
N PHE A 111 5.77 -3.63 2.92
CA PHE A 111 6.21 -2.25 2.67
C PHE A 111 7.67 -2.18 2.19
N LEU A 112 8.57 -2.96 2.80
CA LEU A 112 9.97 -3.02 2.37
C LEU A 112 10.15 -3.55 0.94
N THR A 113 9.23 -4.39 0.44
CA THR A 113 9.28 -4.84 -0.96
C THR A 113 9.11 -3.68 -1.95
N TYR A 114 8.40 -2.61 -1.58
CA TYR A 114 8.26 -1.42 -2.43
C TYR A 114 9.53 -0.60 -2.51
N ILE A 115 10.28 -0.47 -1.42
CA ILE A 115 11.53 0.31 -1.43
C ILE A 115 12.48 -0.27 -2.49
N ARG A 116 12.59 -1.60 -2.54
CA ARG A 116 13.39 -2.30 -3.56
C ARG A 116 12.84 -2.16 -4.97
N ASP A 117 11.53 -1.96 -5.11
CA ASP A 117 10.86 -1.78 -6.40
C ASP A 117 11.09 -0.39 -6.96
N PHE A 118 10.92 0.66 -6.13
CA PHE A 118 11.20 2.04 -6.51
C PHE A 118 12.68 2.28 -6.84
N GLN A 119 13.59 1.59 -6.17
CA GLN A 119 15.02 1.65 -6.50
C GLN A 119 15.36 1.14 -7.91
N LYS A 120 14.52 0.29 -8.51
CA LYS A 120 14.75 -0.28 -9.84
C LYS A 120 14.14 0.54 -10.98
N ILE A 121 13.19 1.44 -10.66
CA ILE A 121 12.47 2.22 -11.66
C ILE A 121 13.21 3.54 -11.91
N SER A 122 13.82 3.71 -13.09
CA SER A 122 14.35 4.99 -13.56
C SER A 122 13.34 5.63 -14.51
N LEU A 123 12.63 6.66 -14.05
CA LEU A 123 11.67 7.41 -14.86
C LEU A 123 12.42 8.42 -15.73
N ARG A 124 12.55 8.14 -17.03
CA ARG A 124 13.06 9.11 -18.01
C ARG A 124 11.89 9.94 -18.57
N ALA A 125 11.67 11.12 -18.00
CA ALA A 125 10.71 12.07 -18.56
C ALA A 125 11.31 12.72 -19.83
N VAL A 126 10.77 12.40 -20.99
CA VAL A 126 11.09 13.10 -22.24
C VAL A 126 10.03 14.17 -22.46
N VAL A 127 10.38 15.43 -22.22
CA VAL A 127 9.54 16.57 -22.57
C VAL A 127 9.72 16.85 -24.06
N SER A 128 8.73 16.48 -24.87
CA SER A 128 8.64 16.96 -26.24
C SER A 128 8.00 18.34 -26.21
N LEU A 129 8.82 19.39 -26.34
CA LEU A 129 8.32 20.75 -26.48
C LEU A 129 7.79 20.89 -27.91
N HIS A 130 6.48 20.79 -28.10
CA HIS A 130 5.85 21.11 -29.38
C HIS A 130 5.78 22.63 -29.54
N GLY A 131 6.93 23.27 -29.73
CA GLY A 131 7.00 24.67 -30.09
C GLY A 131 6.42 24.83 -31.49
N GLN A 132 5.26 25.48 -31.60
CA GLN A 132 4.84 26.05 -32.87
C GLN A 132 5.95 27.00 -33.30
N THR A 133 6.77 26.54 -34.24
CA THR A 133 7.84 27.30 -34.84
C THR A 133 7.18 28.54 -35.46
N LEU A 134 7.52 29.73 -34.98
CA LEU A 134 7.13 31.03 -35.57
C LEU A 134 7.66 31.22 -37.01
N TYR A 135 8.05 30.14 -37.70
CA TYR A 135 8.49 30.13 -39.09
C TYR A 135 7.35 29.88 -40.09
N ASN A 136 6.12 29.68 -39.62
CA ASN A 136 4.92 29.78 -40.46
C ASN A 136 4.38 31.23 -40.45
N ALA A 137 5.25 32.22 -40.68
CA ALA A 137 4.79 33.49 -41.20
C ALA A 137 4.53 33.28 -42.70
N PRO A 138 3.35 33.65 -43.24
CA PRO A 138 3.13 33.62 -44.69
C PRO A 138 4.18 34.52 -45.37
N PRO A 139 4.60 34.22 -46.60
CA PRO A 139 5.66 34.95 -47.31
C PRO A 139 5.23 36.35 -47.80
N GLY A 140 4.49 37.10 -46.98
CA GLY A 140 3.95 38.42 -47.30
C GLY A 140 4.45 39.57 -46.42
N GLY A 141 5.13 39.32 -45.29
CA GLY A 141 5.49 40.37 -44.33
C GLY A 141 6.84 41.09 -44.57
N LEU A 142 7.75 40.49 -45.35
CA LEU A 142 9.11 41.02 -45.56
C LEU A 142 9.15 42.29 -46.44
N SER A 143 8.11 42.55 -47.24
CA SER A 143 8.05 43.74 -48.09
C SER A 143 7.60 44.99 -47.33
N GLU A 144 6.81 44.85 -46.27
CA GLU A 144 6.24 46.00 -45.54
C GLU A 144 7.25 46.58 -44.55
N GLU A 145 8.01 45.73 -43.84
CA GLU A 145 9.08 46.20 -42.94
C GLU A 145 10.23 46.87 -43.69
N GLN A 146 10.62 46.36 -44.86
CA GLN A 146 11.67 47.00 -45.67
C GLN A 146 11.23 48.35 -46.26
N ALA A 147 9.95 48.51 -46.60
CA ALA A 147 9.41 49.79 -47.06
C ALA A 147 9.31 50.83 -45.92
N LEU A 148 8.93 50.39 -44.71
CA LEU A 148 8.86 51.26 -43.53
C LEU A 148 10.25 51.75 -43.07
N LEU A 149 11.27 50.91 -43.17
CA LEU A 149 12.65 51.30 -42.82
C LEU A 149 13.28 52.29 -43.82
N ILE A 150 12.86 52.28 -45.09
CA ILE A 150 13.32 53.26 -46.09
C ILE A 150 12.56 54.59 -45.95
N ALA A 151 11.28 54.56 -45.61
CA ALA A 151 10.47 55.77 -45.44
C ALA A 151 10.83 56.61 -44.20
N GLY A 152 11.46 56.01 -43.19
CA GLY A 152 11.95 56.71 -41.99
C GLY A 152 13.34 57.36 -42.11
N SER A 153 13.97 57.29 -43.29
CA SER A 153 15.32 57.81 -43.55
C SER A 153 15.35 58.95 -44.58
N ILE A 154 14.38 59.86 -44.50
CA ILE A 154 14.39 61.16 -45.20
C ILE A 154 14.11 62.30 -44.23
#